data_AF-A0A119MLR7-F1
#
_entry.id   AF-A0A119MLR7-F1
#
_cell.length_a   1.000
_cell.length_b   1.000
_cell.length_c   1.000
_cell.angle_alpha   90.00
_cell.angle_beta   90.00
_cell.angle_gamma   90.00
#
_symmetry.space_group_name_H-M   'P 1'
#
loop_
_entity.id
_entity.type
_entity.pdbx_description
1 polymer ?
#
loop_
_entity_poly.entity_id
_entity_poly.type
_entity_poly.pdbx_seq_one_letter_code
_entity_poly.pdbx_strand_id
1 'polypeptide(L)'
;MKAAWSGTPLAMLAAAPARLDAFLMANNPDLHHADHDAQGYASATVTPEGFSVGFNKVKPLNPDGSAPAGALLYRTRLTAPRGAVEVRVERL
;
A
#
# COMPACT_ATOMS: atom_id res chain seq x y z
N MET A 1 -4.42 12.94 2.41
CA MET A 1 -5.25 12.45 3.54
C MET A 1 -5.08 13.25 4.82
N LYS A 2 -3.87 13.45 5.37
CA LYS A 2 -3.64 14.22 6.62
C LYS A 2 -4.39 15.56 6.72
N ALA A 3 -4.34 16.38 5.66
CA ALA A 3 -5.02 17.68 5.65
C ALA A 3 -6.55 17.57 5.77
N ALA A 4 -7.16 16.53 5.20
CA ALA A 4 -8.61 16.36 5.20
C ALA A 4 -9.17 16.02 6.60
N TRP A 5 -8.34 15.52 7.51
CA TRP A 5 -8.75 15.09 8.85
C TRP A 5 -8.27 16.06 9.93
N SER A 6 -7.65 17.18 9.54
CA SER A 6 -7.23 18.24 10.45
C SER A 6 -8.42 18.76 11.26
N GLY A 7 -8.23 18.96 12.58
CA GLY A 7 -9.28 19.43 13.48
C GLY A 7 -10.33 18.38 13.88
N THR A 8 -10.23 17.15 13.37
CA THR A 8 -11.09 16.03 13.79
C THR A 8 -10.41 15.18 14.86
N PRO A 9 -11.18 14.42 15.67
CA PRO A 9 -10.61 13.42 16.59
C PRO A 9 -9.76 12.34 15.88
N LEU A 10 -9.93 12.15 14.57
CA LEU A 10 -9.19 11.17 13.77
C LEU A 10 -7.82 11.68 13.31
N ALA A 11 -7.50 12.96 13.53
CA ALA A 11 -6.23 13.56 13.10
C ALA A 11 -5.00 12.79 13.61
N MET A 12 -5.04 12.31 14.86
CA MET A 12 -3.95 11.53 15.45
C MET A 12 -3.76 10.17 14.78
N LEU A 13 -4.86 9.52 14.37
CA LEU A 13 -4.78 8.25 13.66
C LEU A 13 -4.22 8.45 12.24
N ALA A 14 -4.69 9.47 11.52
CA ALA A 14 -4.11 9.86 10.23
C ALA A 14 -2.64 10.32 10.32
N ALA A 15 -2.18 10.71 11.51
CA ALA A 15 -0.81 11.14 11.70
C ALA A 15 0.21 9.99 11.61
N ALA A 16 -0.25 8.75 11.88
CA ALA A 16 0.55 7.53 11.95
C ALA A 16 0.07 6.50 10.90
N PRO A 17 0.60 6.53 9.66
CA PRO A 17 0.11 5.71 8.55
C PRO A 17 -0.02 4.22 8.87
N ALA A 18 1.03 3.60 9.42
CA ALA A 18 0.99 2.18 9.78
C ALA A 18 -0.11 1.84 10.81
N ARG A 19 -0.45 2.75 11.73
CA ARG A 19 -1.56 2.55 12.68
C ARG A 19 -2.91 2.70 12.01
N LEU A 20 -3.03 3.66 11.09
CA LEU A 20 -4.23 3.81 10.26
C LEU A 20 -4.45 2.57 9.39
N ASP A 21 -3.41 2.07 8.72
CA ASP A 21 -3.46 0.86 7.89
C ASP A 21 -3.94 -0.35 8.70
N ALA A 22 -3.32 -0.58 9.87
CA ALA A 22 -3.71 -1.66 10.77
C ALA A 22 -5.16 -1.50 11.27
N PHE A 23 -5.57 -0.28 11.63
CA PHE A 23 -6.93 0.01 12.05
C PHE A 23 -7.95 -0.29 10.94
N LEU A 24 -7.66 0.13 9.70
CA LEU A 24 -8.55 -0.10 8.57
C LEU A 24 -8.68 -1.60 8.26
N MET A 25 -7.56 -2.33 8.22
CA MET A 25 -7.58 -3.77 7.95
C MET A 25 -8.25 -4.57 9.09
N ALA A 26 -8.11 -4.14 10.34
CA ALA A 26 -8.77 -4.79 11.49
C ALA A 26 -10.30 -4.59 11.49
N ASN A 27 -10.78 -3.50 10.90
CA ASN A 27 -12.21 -3.14 10.91
C ASN A 27 -12.89 -3.33 9.53
N ASN A 28 -12.15 -3.80 8.52
CA ASN A 28 -12.67 -4.10 7.20
C ASN A 28 -12.10 -5.45 6.72
N PRO A 29 -12.84 -6.56 6.87
CA PRO A 29 -12.37 -7.89 6.50
C PRO A 29 -12.12 -8.05 5.00
N ASP A 30 -12.72 -7.20 4.16
CA ASP A 30 -12.52 -7.21 2.71
C ASP A 30 -11.25 -6.43 2.28
N LEU A 31 -10.65 -5.65 3.20
CA LEU A 31 -9.43 -4.89 2.93
C LEU A 31 -8.18 -5.73 3.21
N HIS A 32 -7.73 -6.47 2.21
CA HIS A 32 -6.57 -7.37 2.34
C HIS A 32 -5.20 -6.66 2.43
N HIS A 33 -5.09 -5.41 1.98
CA HIS A 33 -3.84 -4.65 2.03
C HIS A 33 -4.09 -3.14 2.11
N ALA A 34 -3.34 -2.45 2.96
CA ALA A 34 -3.31 -0.99 3.07
C ALA A 34 -1.86 -0.51 3.26
N ASP A 35 -1.52 0.59 2.58
CA ASP A 35 -0.21 1.25 2.65
C ASP A 35 -0.38 2.74 2.29
N HIS A 36 -1.01 3.50 3.19
CA HIS A 36 -1.48 4.85 2.88
C HIS A 36 -0.37 5.91 2.77
N ASP A 37 0.86 5.59 3.18
CA ASP A 37 2.04 6.42 2.96
C ASP A 37 2.97 5.87 1.88
N ALA A 38 2.50 4.94 1.05
CA ALA A 38 3.23 4.48 -0.12
C ALA A 38 3.54 5.64 -1.07
N GLN A 39 4.82 5.80 -1.38
CA GLN A 39 5.30 6.47 -2.59
C GLN A 39 5.81 5.40 -3.53
N GLY A 40 5.47 5.46 -4.81
CA GLY A 40 5.97 4.51 -5.79
C GLY A 40 4.98 4.24 -6.90
N TYR A 41 4.91 2.99 -7.36
CA TYR A 41 4.07 2.60 -8.49
C TYR A 41 3.56 1.17 -8.34
N ALA A 42 2.45 0.89 -9.00
CA ALA A 42 1.90 -0.45 -9.14
C ALA A 42 2.02 -0.90 -10.59
N SER A 43 2.41 -2.15 -10.81
CA SER A 43 2.37 -2.80 -12.11
C SER A 43 1.39 -3.96 -12.07
N ALA A 44 0.35 -3.91 -12.89
CA ALA A 44 -0.62 -4.97 -13.02
C ALA A 44 -0.32 -5.84 -14.24
N THR A 45 -0.42 -7.16 -14.07
CA THR A 45 -0.41 -8.15 -15.14
C THR A 45 -1.75 -8.84 -15.16
N VAL A 46 -2.40 -8.83 -16.31
CA VAL A 46 -3.73 -9.41 -16.52
C VAL A 46 -3.64 -10.49 -17.57
N THR A 47 -4.12 -11.68 -17.26
CA THR A 47 -4.21 -12.81 -18.18
C THR A 47 -5.61 -13.43 -18.10
N PRO A 48 -5.99 -14.32 -19.04
CA PRO A 48 -7.22 -15.08 -18.91
C PRO A 48 -7.30 -15.95 -17.64
N GLU A 49 -6.13 -16.30 -17.07
CA GLU A 49 -6.00 -17.14 -15.87
C GLU A 49 -6.03 -16.36 -14.57
N GLY A 50 -5.89 -15.03 -14.61
CA GLY A 50 -6.02 -14.21 -13.41
C GLY A 50 -5.37 -12.84 -13.51
N PHE A 51 -5.29 -12.22 -12.34
CA PHE A 51 -4.82 -10.86 -12.15
C PHE A 51 -3.73 -10.82 -11.07
N SER A 52 -2.63 -10.14 -11.34
CA SER A 52 -1.53 -9.96 -10.38
C SER A 52 -1.07 -8.51 -10.38
N VAL A 53 -0.91 -7.92 -9.20
CA VAL A 53 -0.39 -6.55 -9.03
C VAL A 53 0.84 -6.57 -8.16
N GLY A 54 1.92 -5.99 -8.65
CA GLY A 54 3.10 -5.67 -7.85
C GLY A 54 3.09 -4.21 -7.43
N PHE A 55 2.91 -3.94 -6.15
CA PHE A 55 3.11 -2.63 -5.54
C PHE A 55 4.58 -2.47 -5.17
N ASN A 56 5.24 -1.48 -5.75
CA ASN A 56 6.63 -1.15 -5.47
C ASN A 56 6.67 0.13 -4.65
N LYS A 57 6.90 0.02 -3.34
CA LYS A 57 7.12 1.19 -2.50
C LYS A 57 8.57 1.61 -2.64
N VAL A 58 8.79 2.88 -2.93
CA VAL A 58 10.11 3.47 -3.07
C VAL A 58 10.44 4.33 -1.85
N LYS A 59 11.73 4.47 -1.59
CA LYS A 59 12.25 5.40 -0.60
C LYS A 59 11.94 6.84 -1.02
N PRO A 60 11.70 7.75 -0.05
CA PRO A 60 11.61 9.17 -0.35
C PRO A 60 12.94 9.69 -0.91
N LEU A 61 12.91 10.88 -1.50
CA LEU A 61 14.13 11.59 -1.89
C LEU A 61 15.01 11.84 -0.67
N ASN A 62 16.32 11.96 -0.91
CA ASN A 62 17.25 12.45 0.10
C ASN A 62 16.88 13.89 0.51
N PRO A 63 17.34 14.39 1.67
CA PRO A 63 17.03 15.76 2.11
C PRO A 63 17.47 16.85 1.12
N ASP A 64 18.47 16.57 0.28
CA ASP A 64 18.96 17.45 -0.79
C ASP A 64 18.16 17.35 -2.10
N GLY A 65 17.10 16.53 -2.12
CA GLY A 65 16.25 16.30 -3.28
C GLY A 65 16.81 15.27 -4.28
N SER A 66 17.99 14.70 -4.03
CA SER A 66 18.56 13.67 -4.90
C SER A 66 17.88 12.31 -4.73
N ALA A 67 18.05 11.44 -5.74
CA ALA A 67 17.52 10.08 -5.70
C ALA A 67 18.24 9.23 -4.64
N PRO A 68 17.51 8.45 -3.83
CA PRO A 68 18.11 7.59 -2.82
C PRO A 68 18.84 6.41 -3.48
N ALA A 69 19.94 5.96 -2.88
CA ALA A 69 20.61 4.73 -3.28
C ALA A 69 19.69 3.52 -3.03
N GLY A 70 19.48 2.70 -4.06
CA GLY A 70 18.53 1.58 -4.04
C GLY A 70 17.12 2.08 -3.73
N ALA A 71 16.45 2.61 -4.76
CA ALA A 71 15.18 3.31 -4.61
C ALA A 71 14.03 2.43 -4.10
N LEU A 72 14.05 1.12 -4.35
CA LEU A 72 13.01 0.21 -3.86
C LEU A 72 13.16 0.00 -2.35
N LEU A 73 12.08 0.24 -1.60
CA LEU A 73 11.99 -0.01 -0.16
C LEU A 73 11.50 -1.44 0.11
N TYR A 74 10.35 -1.80 -0.45
CA TYR A 74 9.83 -3.17 -0.48
C TYR A 74 8.82 -3.34 -1.61
N ARG A 75 8.48 -4.60 -1.89
CA ARG A 75 7.41 -4.94 -2.83
C ARG A 75 6.32 -5.77 -2.14
N THR A 76 5.08 -5.46 -2.45
CA THR A 76 3.93 -6.30 -2.10
C THR A 76 3.32 -6.82 -3.39
N ARG A 77 3.00 -8.11 -3.46
CA ARG A 77 2.26 -8.71 -4.57
C ARG A 77 0.87 -9.11 -4.12
N LEU A 78 -0.12 -8.69 -4.91
CA LEU A 78 -1.49 -9.16 -4.82
C LEU A 78 -1.78 -10.10 -5.99
N THR A 79 -2.45 -11.22 -5.74
CA THR A 79 -2.83 -12.16 -6.81
C THR A 79 -4.25 -12.64 -6.61
N ALA A 80 -5.03 -12.60 -7.69
CA ALA A 80 -6.39 -13.11 -7.77
C ALA A 80 -6.49 -14.08 -8.96
N PRO A 81 -6.43 -15.40 -8.71
CA PRO A 81 -6.66 -16.40 -9.74
C PRO A 81 -8.09 -16.33 -10.31
N ARG A 82 -8.28 -16.79 -11.54
CA ARG A 82 -9.59 -16.93 -12.15
C ARG A 82 -10.52 -17.76 -11.26
N GLY A 83 -11.72 -17.22 -11.00
CA GLY A 83 -12.75 -17.90 -10.21
C GLY A 83 -12.49 -17.96 -8.70
N ALA A 84 -11.37 -17.38 -8.22
CA ALA A 84 -11.13 -17.22 -6.80
C ALA A 84 -11.89 -16.02 -6.24
N VAL A 85 -12.41 -16.16 -5.02
CA VAL A 85 -12.96 -15.05 -4.23
C VAL A 85 -11.88 -14.45 -3.31
N GLU A 86 -10.82 -15.20 -3.05
CA GLU A 86 -9.71 -14.80 -2.19
C GLU A 86 -8.63 -14.03 -2.97
N VAL A 87 -8.14 -12.93 -2.39
CA VAL A 87 -6.94 -12.22 -2.86
C VAL A 87 -5.77 -12.61 -1.98
N ARG A 88 -4.73 -13.18 -2.60
CA ARG A 88 -3.48 -13.51 -1.91
C ARG A 88 -2.58 -12.29 -1.84
N VAL A 89 -2.00 -12.03 -0.66
CA VAL A 89 -1.09 -10.91 -0.41
C VAL A 89 0.24 -11.46 0.06
N GLU A 90 1.32 -11.09 -0.63
CA GLU A 90 2.68 -11.53 -0.32
C GLU A 90 3.62 -10.33 -0.22
N ARG A 91 4.47 -10.30 0.81
CA ARG A 91 5.60 -9.35 0.89
C ARG A 91 6.83 -10.01 0.27
N LEU A 92 7.44 -9.32 -0.70
CA LEU A 92 8.59 -9.77 -1.48
C LEU A 92 9.86 -9.02 -1.10
#